data_AF-A0AAD7UGU5-F1
#
_entry.id   AF-A0AAD7UGU5-F1
#
_cell.length_a   1.000
_cell.length_b   1.000
_cell.length_c   1.000
_cell.angle_alpha   90.00
_cell.angle_beta   90.00
_cell.angle_gamma   90.00
#
_symmetry.space_group_name_H-M   'P 1'
#
loop_
_entity.id
_entity.type
_entity.pdbx_description
1 polymer ?
#
loop_
_entity_poly.entity_id
_entity_poly.type
_entity_poly.pdbx_seq_one_letter_code
_entity_poly.pdbx_strand_id
1 'polypeptide(L)'
;MKCVSALVVIAVGQRTTQAASGSEGWASVREELRRSIREGYPAAVGREEARGYAWQMLHEFRSMFVLNYKKRLYASAGHASMAKHKVHYFFSMLLSMRALPNFMATWDVGARGTECAKTVGTRAPCLVIAKVDGYQQSGVLVPNPYFAHIDEWDARARTWGATPFERRDPRVFWRGAVNPHCSSGNAARLAALEIASRHPKLFDVKWTAFDPPRCNEIDVVADLKSAQGAFVAVSNFSRYAALLNLPGTMGGSYSRNLNYLWPQGAAILLWNSKAVEWYYPALRNGETHLGVDRGSLAAAAATLVRDATILQNLRARATRVFGSFLCGKCLERYWSDLVEALRAHFRFDLVLDDDAQLKNLLVGLDCDDLRSIDLGNWSSFYDDTHATPHTGHPCVYSRLDDTDPLYALCRAAQLDDVTSSEISSIVR
;
A
#
# COMPACT_ATOMS: atom_id res chain seq x y z
N MET A 1 20.72 55.18 -6.61
CA MET A 1 19.95 53.94 -6.83
C MET A 1 20.28 52.95 -5.73
N LYS A 2 19.36 52.73 -4.78
CA LYS A 2 19.50 51.74 -3.70
C LYS A 2 18.56 50.57 -4.01
N CYS A 3 19.11 49.41 -4.35
CA CYS A 3 18.34 48.16 -4.42
C CYS A 3 18.07 47.67 -3.00
N VAL A 4 16.79 47.69 -2.60
CA VAL A 4 16.34 47.07 -1.36
C VAL A 4 15.99 45.64 -1.69
N SER A 5 16.78 44.69 -1.18
CA SER A 5 16.49 43.26 -1.25
C SER A 5 15.28 42.95 -0.36
N ALA A 6 14.18 42.53 -0.97
CA ALA A 6 13.00 42.04 -0.26
C ALA A 6 13.28 40.64 0.31
N LEU A 7 13.45 40.58 1.63
CA LEU A 7 13.48 39.34 2.39
C LEU A 7 12.03 38.84 2.52
N VAL A 8 11.65 37.80 1.76
CA VAL A 8 10.36 37.13 1.95
C VAL A 8 10.48 36.26 3.21
N VAL A 9 10.06 36.83 4.35
CA VAL A 9 9.81 36.07 5.57
C VAL A 9 8.51 35.31 5.36
N ILE A 10 8.60 33.99 5.17
CA ILE A 10 7.42 33.11 5.24
C ILE A 10 6.97 33.11 6.70
N ALA A 11 5.99 33.95 7.01
CA ALA A 11 5.30 33.95 8.28
C ALA A 11 4.50 32.64 8.39
N VAL A 12 5.10 31.62 9.00
CA VAL A 12 4.37 30.46 9.48
C VAL A 12 3.53 30.94 10.66
N GLY A 13 2.27 31.29 10.39
CA GLY A 13 1.32 31.64 11.42
C GLY A 13 1.20 30.48 12.40
N GLN A 14 1.68 30.69 13.63
CA GLN A 14 1.41 29.81 14.77
C GLN A 14 -0.08 29.92 15.12
N ARG A 15 -0.93 29.26 14.35
CA ARG A 15 -2.14 28.72 14.95
C ARG A 15 -1.66 27.57 15.82
N THR A 16 -1.86 27.69 17.12
CA THR A 16 -1.91 26.56 18.04
C THR A 16 -3.06 25.66 17.63
N THR A 17 -2.90 24.94 16.51
CA THR A 17 -3.70 23.76 16.20
C THR A 17 -3.34 22.76 17.28
N GLN A 18 -4.31 22.47 18.14
CA GLN A 18 -4.31 21.23 18.89
C GLN A 18 -3.89 20.12 17.93
N ALA A 19 -2.72 19.57 18.24
CA ALA A 19 -2.13 18.40 17.63
C ALA A 19 -3.20 17.46 17.10
N ALA A 20 -3.10 17.01 15.84
CA ALA A 20 -3.94 15.94 15.34
C ALA A 20 -3.82 14.76 16.32
N SER A 21 -4.84 14.62 17.16
CA SER A 21 -4.96 13.51 18.08
C SER A 21 -5.11 12.25 17.23
N GLY A 22 -4.67 11.09 17.72
CA GLY A 22 -4.84 9.84 16.98
C GLY A 22 -6.29 9.65 16.49
N SER A 23 -7.27 10.15 17.25
CA SER A 23 -8.70 10.17 16.87
C SER A 23 -9.03 10.97 15.61
N GLU A 24 -8.51 12.21 15.45
CA GLU A 24 -8.81 13.05 14.28
C GLU A 24 -8.21 12.48 13.00
N GLY A 25 -6.97 11.97 13.10
CA GLY A 25 -6.32 11.31 11.96
C GLY A 25 -7.09 10.07 11.50
N TRP A 26 -7.54 9.23 12.44
CA TRP A 26 -8.40 8.08 12.14
C TRP A 26 -9.76 8.46 11.56
N ALA A 27 -10.34 9.60 11.95
CA ALA A 27 -11.59 10.08 11.36
C ALA A 27 -11.40 10.42 9.87
N SER A 28 -10.30 11.10 9.53
CA SER A 28 -9.97 11.44 8.14
C SER A 28 -9.69 10.20 7.28
N VAL A 29 -8.99 9.21 7.83
CA VAL A 29 -8.74 7.91 7.16
C VAL A 29 -10.05 7.16 6.90
N ARG A 30 -10.94 7.08 7.90
CA ARG A 30 -12.23 6.40 7.75
C ARG A 30 -13.18 7.12 6.79
N GLU A 31 -13.15 8.45 6.77
CA GLU A 31 -13.93 9.19 5.79
C GLU A 31 -13.45 8.90 4.37
N GLU A 32 -12.14 8.94 4.12
CA GLU A 32 -11.60 8.64 2.79
C GLU A 32 -11.90 7.20 2.35
N LEU A 33 -11.82 6.23 3.26
CA LEU A 33 -12.22 4.85 3.01
C LEU A 33 -13.69 4.76 2.57
N ARG A 34 -14.60 5.35 3.34
CA ARG A 34 -16.05 5.33 3.04
C ARG A 34 -16.35 6.08 1.74
N ARG A 35 -15.70 7.22 1.52
CA ARG A 35 -15.82 8.01 0.29
C ARG A 35 -15.40 7.20 -0.93
N SER A 36 -14.22 6.56 -0.88
CA SER A 36 -13.71 5.72 -1.97
C SER A 36 -14.66 4.57 -2.34
N ILE A 37 -15.35 3.97 -1.36
CA ILE A 37 -16.34 2.93 -1.60
C ILE A 37 -17.63 3.54 -2.18
N ARG A 38 -18.20 4.56 -1.52
CA ARG A 38 -19.47 5.18 -1.89
C ARG A 38 -19.46 5.83 -3.27
N GLU A 39 -18.39 6.53 -3.61
CA GLU A 39 -18.28 7.25 -4.89
C GLU A 39 -17.74 6.34 -6.01
N GLY A 40 -17.01 5.28 -5.65
CA GLY A 40 -16.44 4.35 -6.63
C GLY A 40 -17.43 3.28 -7.12
N TYR A 41 -18.46 2.96 -6.33
CA TYR A 41 -19.30 1.80 -6.55
C TYR A 41 -20.76 2.06 -6.15
N PRO A 42 -21.75 1.61 -6.94
CA PRO A 42 -23.13 1.57 -6.50
C PRO A 42 -23.27 0.69 -5.25
N ALA A 43 -24.14 1.11 -4.32
CA ALA A 43 -24.46 0.32 -3.14
C ALA A 43 -25.47 -0.78 -3.50
N ALA A 44 -25.31 -1.97 -2.94
CA ALA A 44 -26.32 -3.01 -3.05
C ALA A 44 -27.51 -2.69 -2.13
N VAL A 45 -28.70 -2.60 -2.70
CA VAL A 45 -29.97 -2.35 -1.99
C VAL A 45 -30.49 -3.65 -1.35
N GLY A 46 -30.20 -4.80 -1.96
CA GLY A 46 -30.70 -6.09 -1.52
C GLY A 46 -29.86 -7.29 -1.98
N ARG A 47 -30.40 -8.49 -1.72
CA ARG A 47 -29.71 -9.76 -1.93
C ARG A 47 -29.35 -10.02 -3.40
N GLU A 48 -30.23 -9.71 -4.34
CA GLU A 48 -29.98 -9.96 -5.77
C GLU A 48 -28.80 -9.15 -6.31
N GLU A 49 -28.69 -7.87 -5.92
CA GLU A 49 -27.55 -7.03 -6.31
C GLU A 49 -26.26 -7.52 -5.63
N ALA A 50 -26.32 -7.85 -4.33
CA ALA A 50 -25.19 -8.44 -3.61
C ALA A 50 -24.70 -9.73 -4.27
N ARG A 51 -25.64 -10.58 -4.72
CA ARG A 51 -25.36 -11.79 -5.48
C ARG A 51 -24.71 -11.46 -6.82
N GLY A 52 -25.19 -10.45 -7.54
CA GLY A 52 -24.59 -9.99 -8.79
C GLY A 52 -23.12 -9.58 -8.62
N TYR A 53 -22.81 -8.79 -7.60
CA TYR A 53 -21.44 -8.40 -7.25
C TYR A 53 -20.54 -9.61 -6.94
N ALA A 54 -21.02 -10.52 -6.09
CA ALA A 54 -20.25 -11.71 -5.70
C ALA A 54 -20.03 -12.65 -6.90
N TRP A 55 -21.06 -12.84 -7.73
CA TRP A 55 -21.00 -13.66 -8.93
C TRP A 55 -19.98 -13.12 -9.94
N GLN A 56 -19.97 -11.81 -10.20
CA GLN A 56 -19.00 -11.19 -11.11
C GLN A 56 -17.55 -11.43 -10.65
N MET A 57 -17.29 -11.36 -9.34
CA MET A 57 -15.96 -11.67 -8.80
C MET A 57 -15.56 -13.14 -8.98
N LEU A 58 -16.49 -14.08 -8.75
CA LEU A 58 -16.23 -15.52 -8.88
C LEU A 58 -16.17 -16.00 -10.34
N HIS A 59 -16.89 -15.36 -11.26
CA HIS A 59 -17.04 -15.85 -12.64
C HIS A 59 -16.28 -15.02 -13.67
N GLU A 60 -16.29 -13.69 -13.56
CA GLU A 60 -15.65 -12.81 -14.54
C GLU A 60 -14.24 -12.40 -14.11
N PHE A 61 -14.04 -12.12 -12.83
CA PHE A 61 -12.76 -11.64 -12.28
C PHE A 61 -11.95 -12.73 -11.58
N ARG A 62 -12.05 -13.97 -12.09
CA ARG A 62 -11.45 -15.18 -11.50
C ARG A 62 -9.98 -15.02 -11.12
N SER A 63 -9.19 -14.34 -11.94
CA SER A 63 -7.75 -14.13 -11.71
C SER A 63 -7.41 -13.02 -10.71
N MET A 64 -8.41 -12.34 -10.14
CA MET A 64 -8.20 -11.15 -9.30
C MET A 64 -8.94 -11.20 -7.96
N PHE A 65 -9.80 -12.20 -7.71
CA PHE A 65 -10.59 -12.23 -6.49
C PHE A 65 -9.84 -12.78 -5.29
N VAL A 66 -10.26 -12.32 -4.11
CA VAL A 66 -10.00 -12.92 -2.81
C VAL A 66 -11.33 -13.11 -2.09
N LEU A 67 -11.53 -14.30 -1.51
CA LEU A 67 -12.67 -14.64 -0.67
C LEU A 67 -12.18 -15.05 0.71
N ASN A 68 -12.61 -14.34 1.76
CA ASN A 68 -12.52 -14.84 3.12
C ASN A 68 -13.87 -15.47 3.48
N TYR A 69 -13.86 -16.77 3.78
CA TYR A 69 -15.06 -17.51 4.15
C TYR A 69 -14.75 -18.46 5.31
N LYS A 70 -15.55 -18.39 6.38
CA LYS A 70 -15.36 -19.16 7.63
C LYS A 70 -13.91 -19.10 8.13
N LYS A 71 -13.30 -17.90 8.07
CA LYS A 71 -11.92 -17.58 8.50
C LYS A 71 -10.82 -18.25 7.67
N ARG A 72 -11.14 -18.71 6.46
CA ARG A 72 -10.18 -19.26 5.49
C ARG A 72 -10.14 -18.34 4.27
N LEU A 73 -8.95 -18.12 3.72
CA LEU A 73 -8.77 -17.36 2.50
C LEU A 73 -8.76 -18.28 1.29
N TYR A 74 -9.44 -17.84 0.24
CA TYR A 74 -9.58 -18.53 -1.02
C TYR A 74 -9.30 -17.61 -2.19
N ALA A 75 -8.71 -18.16 -3.25
CA ALA A 75 -8.54 -17.52 -4.55
C ALA A 75 -8.54 -18.59 -5.66
N SER A 76 -8.47 -18.16 -6.92
CA SER A 76 -8.25 -19.08 -8.06
C SER A 76 -6.82 -19.63 -8.11
N ALA A 77 -6.63 -20.76 -8.78
CA ALA A 77 -5.33 -21.37 -9.00
C ALA A 77 -4.41 -20.49 -9.84
N GLY A 78 -4.98 -19.63 -10.69
CA GLY A 78 -4.26 -18.61 -11.43
C GLY A 78 -3.43 -17.67 -10.55
N HIS A 79 -3.79 -17.49 -9.27
CA HIS A 79 -2.99 -16.68 -8.34
C HIS A 79 -1.64 -17.33 -8.01
N ALA A 80 -1.57 -18.66 -7.94
CA ALA A 80 -0.33 -19.37 -7.59
C ALA A 80 0.77 -19.18 -8.63
N SER A 81 0.40 -19.00 -9.90
CA SER A 81 1.34 -18.79 -11.02
C SER A 81 1.66 -17.31 -11.27
N MET A 82 0.98 -16.37 -10.60
CA MET A 82 1.31 -14.96 -10.71
C MET A 82 2.69 -14.72 -10.09
N ALA A 83 3.72 -14.62 -10.94
CA ALA A 83 5.13 -14.43 -10.59
C ALA A 83 5.45 -13.17 -9.74
N LYS A 84 4.45 -12.41 -9.28
CA LYS A 84 4.63 -11.17 -8.51
C LYS A 84 4.34 -11.41 -7.03
N HIS A 85 5.40 -11.35 -6.22
CA HIS A 85 5.38 -11.49 -4.75
C HIS A 85 4.31 -10.65 -4.01
N LYS A 86 3.81 -9.56 -4.61
CA LYS A 86 2.87 -8.61 -3.97
C LYS A 86 1.59 -9.26 -3.46
N VAL A 87 0.98 -10.15 -4.26
CA VAL A 87 -0.32 -10.74 -3.88
C VAL A 87 -0.13 -11.81 -2.79
N HIS A 88 1.01 -12.49 -2.76
CA HIS A 88 1.32 -13.45 -1.70
C HIS A 88 1.60 -12.72 -0.38
N TYR A 89 2.34 -11.62 -0.42
CA TYR A 89 2.54 -10.77 0.75
C TYR A 89 1.23 -10.14 1.26
N PHE A 90 0.32 -9.80 0.36
CA PHE A 90 -1.03 -9.36 0.70
C PHE A 90 -1.81 -10.44 1.47
N PHE A 91 -1.80 -11.68 0.97
CA PHE A 91 -2.44 -12.80 1.67
C PHE A 91 -1.79 -13.11 3.02
N SER A 92 -0.47 -13.07 3.09
CA SER A 92 0.26 -13.24 4.36
C SER A 92 -0.19 -12.23 5.42
N MET A 93 -0.39 -10.97 5.01
CA MET A 93 -0.91 -9.92 5.88
C MET A 93 -2.32 -10.25 6.38
N LEU A 94 -3.23 -10.63 5.49
CA LEU A 94 -4.61 -10.99 5.85
C LEU A 94 -4.66 -12.22 6.79
N LEU A 95 -3.85 -13.25 6.51
CA LEU A 95 -3.79 -14.47 7.32
C LEU A 95 -3.19 -14.23 8.72
N SER A 96 -2.38 -13.18 8.87
CA SER A 96 -1.79 -12.80 10.16
C SER A 96 -2.70 -11.99 11.08
N MET A 97 -3.86 -11.52 10.58
CA MET A 97 -4.83 -10.76 11.35
C MET A 97 -5.76 -11.68 12.14
N ARG A 98 -6.38 -11.17 13.21
CA ARG A 98 -7.48 -11.89 13.84
C ARG A 98 -8.63 -12.02 12.84
N ALA A 99 -9.45 -13.04 13.09
CA ALA A 99 -10.54 -13.46 12.21
C ALA A 99 -11.36 -12.28 11.65
N LEU A 100 -11.16 -12.00 10.36
CA LEU A 100 -12.02 -11.11 9.58
C LEU A 100 -13.36 -11.84 9.31
N PRO A 101 -14.49 -11.12 9.27
CA PRO A 101 -15.78 -11.71 8.86
C PRO A 101 -15.74 -12.10 7.37
N ASN A 102 -16.73 -12.83 6.88
CA ASN A 102 -16.73 -13.25 5.48
C ASN A 102 -16.73 -12.02 4.55
N PHE A 103 -15.86 -11.98 3.56
CA PHE A 103 -15.84 -10.86 2.61
C PHE A 103 -15.25 -11.30 1.30
N MET A 104 -15.53 -10.53 0.25
CA MET A 104 -14.98 -10.75 -1.06
C MET A 104 -14.54 -9.43 -1.68
N ALA A 105 -13.45 -9.45 -2.41
CA ALA A 105 -13.00 -8.29 -3.19
C ALA A 105 -12.15 -8.73 -4.38
N THR A 106 -11.94 -7.81 -5.32
CA THR A 106 -10.93 -7.95 -6.37
C THR A 106 -9.67 -7.16 -6.02
N TRP A 107 -8.55 -7.49 -6.64
CA TRP A 107 -7.26 -6.86 -6.37
C TRP A 107 -6.59 -6.36 -7.65
N ASP A 108 -6.15 -5.11 -7.67
CA ASP A 108 -5.31 -4.59 -8.75
C ASP A 108 -3.88 -5.13 -8.64
N VAL A 109 -3.53 -6.09 -9.50
CA VAL A 109 -2.18 -6.66 -9.64
C VAL A 109 -1.13 -5.58 -9.94
N GLY A 110 -1.53 -4.50 -10.62
CA GLY A 110 -0.70 -3.33 -10.91
C GLY A 110 -0.34 -2.52 -9.66
N ALA A 111 -1.14 -2.61 -8.60
CA ALA A 111 -1.02 -1.91 -7.33
C ALA A 111 -1.11 -0.37 -7.43
N ARG A 112 -1.78 0.15 -8.46
CA ARG A 112 -1.80 1.59 -8.78
C ARG A 112 -3.21 2.15 -9.03
N GLY A 113 -4.22 1.31 -9.02
CA GLY A 113 -5.63 1.61 -9.32
C GLY A 113 -5.96 1.85 -10.78
N THR A 114 -5.00 1.76 -11.70
CA THR A 114 -5.25 2.00 -13.14
C THR A 114 -6.06 0.88 -13.78
N GLU A 115 -5.89 -0.35 -13.30
CA GLU A 115 -6.60 -1.52 -13.82
C GLU A 115 -7.99 -1.67 -13.20
N CYS A 116 -8.24 -1.08 -12.02
CA CYS A 116 -9.57 -1.13 -11.40
C CYS A 116 -10.65 -0.56 -12.32
N ALA A 117 -10.42 0.64 -12.89
CA ALA A 117 -11.39 1.25 -13.79
C ALA A 117 -11.54 0.49 -15.12
N LYS A 118 -10.43 -0.06 -15.64
CA LYS A 118 -10.39 -0.71 -16.97
C LYS A 118 -10.96 -2.11 -16.98
N THR A 119 -10.65 -2.91 -15.95
CA THR A 119 -10.99 -4.34 -15.90
C THR A 119 -12.28 -4.56 -15.15
N VAL A 120 -12.37 -3.99 -13.94
CA VAL A 120 -13.49 -4.23 -13.04
C VAL A 120 -14.58 -3.17 -13.23
N GLY A 121 -14.19 -1.91 -13.41
CA GLY A 121 -15.10 -0.78 -13.42
C GLY A 121 -15.78 -0.60 -12.06
N THR A 122 -17.10 -0.42 -12.08
CA THR A 122 -17.95 -0.28 -10.88
C THR A 122 -18.59 -1.61 -10.43
N ARG A 123 -18.24 -2.71 -11.08
CA ARG A 123 -18.89 -4.03 -10.96
C ARG A 123 -18.39 -4.87 -9.79
N ALA A 124 -17.28 -4.50 -9.17
CA ALA A 124 -16.82 -5.14 -7.95
C ALA A 124 -15.85 -4.20 -7.20
N PRO A 125 -15.77 -4.31 -5.86
CA PRO A 125 -14.76 -3.57 -5.12
C PRO A 125 -13.37 -4.02 -5.57
N CYS A 126 -12.52 -3.05 -5.93
CA CYS A 126 -11.16 -3.28 -6.40
C CYS A 126 -10.15 -2.65 -5.45
N LEU A 127 -9.38 -3.49 -4.77
CA LEU A 127 -8.41 -3.09 -3.77
C LEU A 127 -7.11 -2.64 -4.44
N VAL A 128 -6.57 -1.52 -3.95
CA VAL A 128 -5.36 -0.88 -4.51
C VAL A 128 -4.45 -0.43 -3.39
N ILE A 129 -3.13 -0.55 -3.59
CA ILE A 129 -2.16 -0.09 -2.57
C ILE A 129 -1.95 1.42 -2.66
N ALA A 130 -2.06 1.98 -3.86
CA ALA A 130 -1.93 3.40 -4.10
C ALA A 130 -2.81 3.84 -5.27
N LYS A 131 -3.16 5.13 -5.24
CA LYS A 131 -3.75 5.84 -6.37
C LYS A 131 -2.74 6.85 -6.87
N VAL A 132 -2.28 6.71 -8.12
CA VAL A 132 -1.21 7.53 -8.71
C VAL A 132 -1.67 8.94 -9.06
N ASP A 133 -2.97 9.11 -9.33
CA ASP A 133 -3.58 10.38 -9.71
C ASP A 133 -4.40 11.03 -8.58
N GLY A 134 -4.17 10.60 -7.34
CA GLY A 134 -4.83 11.11 -6.15
C GLY A 134 -6.13 10.38 -5.80
N TYR A 135 -6.82 10.88 -4.78
CA TYR A 135 -7.97 10.20 -4.17
C TYR A 135 -9.17 9.98 -5.11
N GLN A 136 -9.29 10.80 -6.16
CA GLN A 136 -10.38 10.69 -7.15
C GLN A 136 -10.23 9.49 -8.10
N GLN A 137 -9.06 8.87 -8.15
CA GLN A 137 -8.86 7.67 -8.94
C GLN A 137 -9.67 6.49 -8.37
N SER A 138 -10.16 5.60 -9.24
CA SER A 138 -10.90 4.39 -8.86
C SER A 138 -10.08 3.44 -7.99
N GLY A 139 -10.79 2.62 -7.20
CA GLY A 139 -10.23 1.63 -6.29
C GLY A 139 -10.33 2.03 -4.83
N VAL A 140 -10.27 1.04 -3.95
CA VAL A 140 -10.29 1.20 -2.50
C VAL A 140 -8.87 1.01 -1.96
N LEU A 141 -8.34 2.04 -1.30
CA LEU A 141 -6.97 2.02 -0.79
C LEU A 141 -6.85 0.98 0.34
N VAL A 142 -5.78 0.19 0.31
CA VAL A 142 -5.46 -0.82 1.32
C VAL A 142 -3.99 -0.72 1.74
N PRO A 143 -3.63 -1.27 2.92
CA PRO A 143 -2.24 -1.35 3.33
C PRO A 143 -1.37 -2.09 2.32
N ASN A 144 -0.16 -1.57 2.17
CA ASN A 144 0.84 -2.10 1.26
C ASN A 144 1.25 -3.53 1.67
N PRO A 145 1.26 -4.52 0.76
CA PRO A 145 1.62 -5.88 1.09
C PRO A 145 3.03 -6.02 1.67
N TYR A 146 3.96 -5.08 1.47
CA TYR A 146 5.29 -5.19 2.07
C TYR A 146 5.32 -5.09 3.61
N PHE A 147 4.19 -4.81 4.27
CA PHE A 147 4.04 -5.11 5.70
C PHE A 147 4.19 -6.62 5.97
N ALA A 148 3.83 -7.48 5.00
CA ALA A 148 3.83 -8.93 5.10
C ALA A 148 3.04 -9.38 6.33
N HIS A 149 3.64 -10.17 7.22
CA HIS A 149 3.00 -10.61 8.46
C HIS A 149 3.00 -9.49 9.52
N ILE A 150 1.84 -9.18 10.13
CA ILE A 150 1.71 -8.02 11.04
C ILE A 150 2.61 -8.14 12.28
N ASP A 151 2.78 -9.34 12.84
CA ASP A 151 3.66 -9.52 14.00
C ASP A 151 5.15 -9.40 13.64
N GLU A 152 5.55 -9.90 12.46
CA GLU A 152 6.92 -9.75 11.96
C GLU A 152 7.20 -8.27 11.65
N TRP A 153 6.23 -7.56 11.08
CA TRP A 153 6.31 -6.13 10.86
C TRP A 153 6.57 -5.37 12.15
N ASP A 154 5.77 -5.61 13.19
CA ASP A 154 5.96 -4.97 14.50
C ASP A 154 7.29 -5.37 15.14
N ALA A 155 7.70 -6.63 15.04
CA ALA A 155 8.99 -7.09 15.54
C ALA A 155 10.16 -6.36 14.85
N ARG A 156 10.14 -6.26 13.52
CA ARG A 156 11.15 -5.52 12.74
C ARG A 156 11.15 -4.04 13.10
N ALA A 157 9.99 -3.40 13.10
CA ALA A 157 9.88 -1.98 13.40
C ALA A 157 10.40 -1.61 14.79
N ARG A 158 10.27 -2.50 15.79
CA ARG A 158 10.86 -2.31 17.12
C ARG A 158 12.39 -2.32 17.13
N THR A 159 13.03 -3.03 16.20
CA THR A 159 14.50 -3.03 16.06
C THR A 159 15.01 -1.79 15.33
N TRP A 160 14.14 -1.12 14.56
CA TRP A 160 14.48 0.10 13.85
C TRP A 160 14.51 1.29 14.81
N GLY A 161 15.42 2.24 14.56
CA GLY A 161 15.65 3.37 15.45
C GLY A 161 16.69 3.16 16.55
N ALA A 162 17.43 2.05 16.53
CA ALA A 162 18.43 1.69 17.55
C ALA A 162 19.58 2.72 17.73
N THR A 163 19.85 3.55 16.72
CA THR A 163 20.92 4.58 16.81
C THR A 163 20.45 5.77 17.67
N PRO A 164 21.17 6.13 18.76
CA PRO A 164 20.90 7.33 19.55
C PRO A 164 20.88 8.58 18.67
N PHE A 165 19.93 9.48 18.90
CA PHE A 165 19.64 10.59 17.97
C PHE A 165 20.82 11.55 17.83
N GLU A 166 21.55 11.77 18.92
CA GLU A 166 22.70 12.67 19.03
C GLU A 166 23.90 12.19 18.21
N ARG A 167 23.91 10.91 17.83
CA ARG A 167 24.97 10.29 17.00
C ARG A 167 24.58 10.19 15.53
N ARG A 168 23.40 10.65 15.15
CA ARG A 168 22.91 10.52 13.78
C ARG A 168 23.54 11.56 12.87
N ASP A 169 23.76 11.18 11.62
CA ASP A 169 24.20 12.09 10.56
C ASP A 169 23.11 13.14 10.33
N PRO A 170 23.43 14.45 10.40
CA PRO A 170 22.46 15.53 10.25
C PRO A 170 21.97 15.70 8.80
N ARG A 171 22.62 15.07 7.82
CA ARG A 171 22.23 15.18 6.41
C ARG A 171 20.94 14.42 6.13
N VAL A 172 20.18 14.92 5.16
CA VAL A 172 19.00 14.24 4.63
C VAL A 172 19.44 13.04 3.80
N PHE A 173 18.92 11.87 4.13
CA PHE A 173 19.31 10.61 3.50
C PHE A 173 18.29 10.06 2.52
N TRP A 174 18.79 9.48 1.42
CA TRP A 174 18.04 8.57 0.55
C TRP A 174 18.96 7.62 -0.21
N ARG A 175 18.46 6.40 -0.46
CA ARG A 175 19.04 5.41 -1.38
C ARG A 175 17.95 4.81 -2.24
N GLY A 176 18.20 4.64 -3.53
CA GLY A 176 17.30 3.93 -4.41
C GLY A 176 17.75 3.89 -5.86
N ALA A 177 17.01 3.14 -6.68
CA ALA A 177 17.30 3.02 -8.11
C ALA A 177 16.68 4.17 -8.94
N VAL A 178 17.29 4.49 -10.07
CA VAL A 178 16.65 5.25 -11.16
C VAL A 178 16.53 4.31 -12.34
N ASN A 179 15.31 4.20 -12.90
CA ASN A 179 14.97 3.26 -13.97
C ASN A 179 14.74 4.02 -15.31
N PRO A 180 14.81 3.34 -16.47
CA PRO A 180 14.80 4.01 -17.79
C PRO A 180 13.43 4.54 -18.22
N HIS A 181 12.39 4.36 -17.41
CA HIS A 181 11.04 4.79 -17.74
C HIS A 181 10.81 6.29 -17.46
N CYS A 182 10.23 7.01 -18.41
CA CYS A 182 9.77 8.38 -18.24
C CYS A 182 8.55 8.46 -17.32
N SER A 183 8.78 8.54 -16.01
CA SER A 183 7.72 8.69 -15.01
C SER A 183 8.01 9.84 -14.05
N SER A 184 6.95 10.41 -13.47
CA SER A 184 7.06 11.47 -12.46
C SER A 184 7.92 11.07 -11.26
N GLY A 185 7.93 9.78 -10.89
CA GLY A 185 8.80 9.27 -9.83
C GLY A 185 10.29 9.26 -10.19
N ASN A 186 10.64 8.91 -11.43
CA ASN A 186 12.03 9.01 -11.89
C ASN A 186 12.47 10.47 -12.05
N ALA A 187 11.59 11.35 -12.52
CA ALA A 187 11.85 12.79 -12.59
C ALA A 187 12.14 13.37 -11.20
N ALA A 188 11.35 13.01 -10.18
CA ALA A 188 11.57 13.41 -8.79
C ALA A 188 12.93 12.91 -8.25
N ARG A 189 13.30 11.65 -8.53
CA ARG A 189 14.59 11.08 -8.11
C ARG A 189 15.77 11.79 -8.76
N LEU A 190 15.70 12.07 -10.05
CA LEU A 190 16.74 12.80 -10.78
C LEU A 190 16.89 14.23 -10.25
N ALA A 191 15.77 14.93 -10.03
CA ALA A 191 15.78 16.26 -9.44
C ALA A 191 16.40 16.27 -8.02
N ALA A 192 16.06 15.28 -7.18
CA ALA A 192 16.64 15.17 -5.85
C ALA A 192 18.14 14.87 -5.88
N LEU A 193 18.61 14.02 -6.80
CA LEU A 193 20.04 13.73 -6.99
C LEU A 193 20.81 14.97 -7.48
N GLU A 194 20.25 15.73 -8.41
CA GLU A 194 20.83 16.99 -8.90
C GLU A 194 20.95 18.04 -7.79
N ILE A 195 19.91 18.19 -6.96
CA ILE A 195 19.93 19.12 -5.83
C ILE A 195 20.97 18.66 -4.80
N ALA A 196 21.02 17.36 -4.50
CA ALA A 196 21.95 16.80 -3.54
C ALA A 196 23.42 16.97 -3.97
N SER A 197 23.73 16.81 -5.25
CA SER A 197 25.10 16.99 -5.76
C SER A 197 25.62 18.42 -5.58
N ARG A 198 24.73 19.42 -5.64
CA ARG A 198 25.07 20.83 -5.40
C ARG A 198 25.16 21.20 -3.91
N HIS A 199 24.64 20.35 -3.02
CA HIS A 199 24.57 20.60 -1.59
C HIS A 199 25.06 19.40 -0.73
N PRO A 200 26.30 18.91 -0.92
CA PRO A 200 26.78 17.68 -0.29
C PRO A 200 26.86 17.74 1.25
N LYS A 201 26.86 18.95 1.82
CA LYS A 201 26.81 19.17 3.29
C LYS A 201 25.41 19.01 3.87
N LEU A 202 24.35 19.06 3.05
CA LEU A 202 22.96 18.92 3.48
C LEU A 202 22.39 17.53 3.16
N PHE A 203 22.97 16.83 2.19
CA PHE A 203 22.41 15.59 1.65
C PHE A 203 23.42 14.45 1.63
N ASP A 204 22.91 13.27 1.97
CA ASP A 204 23.45 11.97 1.60
C ASP A 204 22.39 11.22 0.78
N VAL A 205 22.09 11.76 -0.41
CA VAL A 205 21.10 11.23 -1.35
C VAL A 205 21.86 10.65 -2.54
N LYS A 206 21.75 9.33 -2.73
CA LYS A 206 22.55 8.61 -3.73
C LYS A 206 21.74 7.53 -4.42
N TRP A 207 22.09 7.22 -5.67
CA TRP A 207 21.49 6.11 -6.40
C TRP A 207 22.25 4.81 -6.15
N THR A 208 21.53 3.68 -6.16
CA THR A 208 22.11 2.32 -5.98
C THR A 208 22.13 1.52 -7.28
N ALA A 209 21.23 1.86 -8.21
CA ALA A 209 21.23 1.39 -9.60
C ALA A 209 20.76 2.56 -10.48
N PHE A 210 21.36 2.75 -11.64
CA PHE A 210 21.12 3.93 -12.46
C PHE A 210 21.07 3.58 -13.94
N ASP A 211 19.86 3.59 -14.46
CA ASP A 211 19.56 3.52 -15.88
C ASP A 211 18.63 4.70 -16.18
N PRO A 212 19.18 5.89 -16.47
CA PRO A 212 18.41 7.12 -16.54
C PRO A 212 17.47 7.10 -17.76
N PRO A 213 16.25 7.62 -17.62
CA PRO A 213 15.30 7.63 -18.70
C PRO A 213 15.74 8.63 -19.79
N ARG A 214 15.62 8.25 -21.06
CA ARG A 214 15.90 9.12 -22.21
C ARG A 214 14.67 9.98 -22.53
N CYS A 215 14.24 10.81 -21.58
CA CYS A 215 13.18 11.78 -21.80
C CYS A 215 13.82 13.12 -22.15
N ASN A 216 13.22 13.86 -23.09
CA ASN A 216 13.76 15.06 -23.73
C ASN A 216 13.99 16.29 -22.81
N GLU A 217 14.07 16.12 -21.48
CA GLU A 217 14.11 17.22 -20.50
C GLU A 217 15.12 17.02 -19.36
N ILE A 218 16.00 16.00 -19.41
CA ILE A 218 16.99 15.78 -18.35
C ILE A 218 18.39 15.60 -18.95
N ASP A 219 19.04 16.72 -19.30
CA ASP A 219 20.45 16.80 -19.71
C ASP A 219 21.45 16.53 -18.55
N VAL A 220 20.99 15.99 -17.42
CA VAL A 220 21.70 15.96 -16.14
C VAL A 220 22.55 14.68 -15.96
N VAL A 221 22.64 13.81 -16.97
CA VAL A 221 23.17 12.44 -16.79
C VAL A 221 24.68 12.38 -16.52
N ALA A 222 25.48 13.29 -17.08
CA ALA A 222 26.94 13.22 -16.95
C ALA A 222 27.45 13.48 -15.52
N ASP A 223 26.81 14.40 -14.78
CA ASP A 223 27.26 14.83 -13.44
C ASP A 223 26.79 13.94 -12.29
N LEU A 224 25.80 13.06 -12.54
CA LEU A 224 25.21 12.22 -11.49
C LEU A 224 25.99 10.94 -11.21
N LYS A 225 27.05 10.62 -11.95
CA LYS A 225 27.93 9.48 -11.63
C LYS A 225 28.53 9.59 -10.23
N SER A 226 28.89 10.81 -9.82
CA SER A 226 29.42 11.11 -8.48
C SER A 226 28.41 10.84 -7.35
N ALA A 227 27.12 10.78 -7.68
CA ALA A 227 26.02 10.49 -6.76
C ALA A 227 25.73 8.98 -6.60
N GLN A 228 26.61 8.10 -7.09
CA GLN A 228 26.52 6.66 -6.82
C GLN A 228 26.79 6.36 -5.35
N GLY A 229 25.98 5.48 -4.75
CA GLY A 229 26.15 5.00 -3.39
C GLY A 229 25.91 3.51 -3.27
N ALA A 230 26.49 2.92 -2.22
CA ALA A 230 26.18 1.54 -1.85
C ALA A 230 24.72 1.41 -1.38
N PHE A 231 24.18 0.20 -1.54
CA PHE A 231 22.94 -0.19 -0.87
C PHE A 231 23.08 -0.03 0.65
N VAL A 232 22.00 0.39 1.30
CA VAL A 232 21.93 0.53 2.75
C VAL A 232 20.67 -0.19 3.21
N ALA A 233 20.83 -1.17 4.10
CA ALA A 233 19.73 -1.90 4.70
C ALA A 233 18.80 -0.97 5.50
N VAL A 234 17.50 -1.28 5.54
CA VAL A 234 16.48 -0.45 6.21
C VAL A 234 16.79 -0.27 7.70
N SER A 235 17.29 -1.31 8.38
CA SER A 235 17.75 -1.23 9.78
C SER A 235 18.78 -0.12 10.04
N ASN A 236 19.55 0.25 9.01
CA ASN A 236 20.59 1.29 9.10
C ASN A 236 20.10 2.71 8.77
N PHE A 237 18.84 2.90 8.38
CA PHE A 237 18.30 4.25 8.12
C PHE A 237 18.26 5.10 9.39
N SER A 238 18.14 4.45 10.55
CA SER A 238 18.21 5.12 11.86
C SER A 238 19.51 5.88 12.12
N ARG A 239 20.56 5.68 11.31
CA ARG A 239 21.82 6.45 11.40
C ARG A 239 21.68 7.91 10.95
N TYR A 240 20.56 8.29 10.33
CA TYR A 240 20.33 9.63 9.81
C TYR A 240 19.21 10.34 10.58
N ALA A 241 19.38 11.65 10.78
CA ALA A 241 18.42 12.46 11.51
C ALA A 241 17.17 12.79 10.66
N ALA A 242 17.32 12.82 9.34
CA ALA A 242 16.26 13.11 8.38
C ALA A 242 16.28 12.16 7.18
N LEU A 243 15.10 11.71 6.75
CA LEU A 243 14.91 10.75 5.68
C LEU A 243 14.02 11.35 4.59
N LEU A 244 14.48 11.29 3.34
CA LEU A 244 13.71 11.73 2.18
C LEU A 244 12.95 10.54 1.59
N ASN A 245 11.65 10.72 1.36
CA ASN A 245 10.85 9.81 0.56
C ASN A 245 10.64 10.38 -0.85
N LEU A 246 10.98 9.59 -1.87
CA LEU A 246 10.77 9.90 -3.28
C LEU A 246 9.77 8.90 -3.89
N PRO A 247 8.92 9.32 -4.84
CA PRO A 247 7.92 8.43 -5.43
C PRO A 247 8.55 7.22 -6.13
N GLY A 248 7.77 6.15 -6.29
CA GLY A 248 8.18 4.91 -6.94
C GLY A 248 8.56 5.11 -8.42
N THR A 249 9.48 4.29 -8.94
CA THR A 249 9.85 4.27 -10.38
C THR A 249 8.70 3.82 -11.29
N MET A 250 7.67 3.24 -10.68
CA MET A 250 6.50 2.67 -11.32
C MET A 250 5.42 3.74 -11.52
N GLY A 251 5.65 4.66 -12.45
CA GLY A 251 4.68 5.71 -12.78
C GLY A 251 4.57 6.83 -11.73
N GLY A 252 5.56 6.98 -10.86
CA GLY A 252 5.47 7.89 -9.71
C GLY A 252 4.50 7.42 -8.63
N SER A 253 4.21 6.12 -8.57
CA SER A 253 3.35 5.51 -7.55
C SER A 253 3.94 5.58 -6.15
N TYR A 254 3.34 4.86 -5.21
CA TYR A 254 3.90 4.67 -3.87
C TYR A 254 5.37 4.23 -3.93
N SER A 255 6.11 4.72 -2.93
CA SER A 255 7.44 4.23 -2.62
C SER A 255 7.29 3.03 -1.71
N ARG A 256 7.96 1.91 -2.02
CA ARG A 256 8.04 0.78 -1.08
C ARG A 256 8.64 1.20 0.27
N ASN A 257 9.41 2.29 0.28
CA ASN A 257 10.22 2.68 1.42
C ASN A 257 9.50 3.55 2.43
N LEU A 258 8.43 4.27 2.06
CA LEU A 258 7.84 5.27 2.98
C LEU A 258 7.39 4.63 4.29
N ASN A 259 6.75 3.47 4.21
CA ASN A 259 6.28 2.72 5.36
C ASN A 259 7.41 2.35 6.34
N TYR A 260 8.63 2.16 5.84
CA TYR A 260 9.83 1.88 6.64
C TYR A 260 10.45 3.12 7.29
N LEU A 261 10.11 4.34 6.84
CA LEU A 261 10.76 5.56 7.35
C LEU A 261 10.15 6.03 8.67
N TRP A 262 8.83 5.94 8.81
CA TRP A 262 8.09 6.37 10.00
C TRP A 262 8.61 5.77 11.33
N PRO A 263 8.94 4.46 11.41
CA PRO A 263 9.48 3.88 12.66
C PRO A 263 10.95 4.22 12.95
N GLN A 264 11.70 4.87 12.04
CA GLN A 264 13.15 5.09 12.23
C GLN A 264 13.48 6.11 13.31
N GLY A 265 12.48 6.87 13.78
CA GLY A 265 12.68 7.99 14.70
C GLY A 265 13.50 9.11 14.07
N ALA A 266 13.28 9.40 12.79
CA ALA A 266 13.88 10.51 12.04
C ALA A 266 12.78 11.48 11.56
N ALA A 267 13.15 12.71 11.21
CA ALA A 267 12.24 13.60 10.50
C ALA A 267 12.05 13.14 9.05
N ILE A 268 10.85 13.30 8.51
CA ILE A 268 10.51 12.85 7.16
C ILE A 268 10.35 14.06 6.24
N LEU A 269 11.07 14.06 5.11
CA LEU A 269 10.79 14.92 3.97
C LEU A 269 10.03 14.06 2.95
N LEU A 270 8.82 14.45 2.60
CA LEU A 270 7.98 13.73 1.65
C LEU A 270 7.91 14.52 0.35
N TRP A 271 8.36 13.93 -0.75
CA TRP A 271 8.24 14.58 -2.05
C TRP A 271 6.76 14.76 -2.44
N ASN A 272 6.39 15.98 -2.80
CA ASN A 272 5.07 16.36 -3.26
C ASN A 272 4.76 15.62 -4.56
N SER A 273 3.80 14.70 -4.49
CA SER A 273 3.32 13.93 -5.62
C SER A 273 1.81 13.76 -5.53
N LYS A 274 1.17 13.46 -6.66
CA LYS A 274 -0.26 13.13 -6.68
C LYS A 274 -0.55 11.76 -6.07
N ALA A 275 0.46 10.90 -5.95
CA ALA A 275 0.27 9.54 -5.46
C ALA A 275 -0.11 9.55 -3.97
N VAL A 276 -1.14 8.77 -3.62
CA VAL A 276 -1.67 8.68 -2.25
C VAL A 276 -1.75 7.23 -1.77
N GLU A 277 -1.56 7.04 -0.47
CA GLU A 277 -1.79 5.77 0.26
C GLU A 277 -2.90 5.94 1.31
N TRP A 278 -3.43 4.84 1.84
CA TRP A 278 -4.62 4.82 2.70
C TRP A 278 -4.54 5.71 3.96
N TYR A 279 -3.35 5.90 4.54
CA TYR A 279 -3.14 6.68 5.77
C TYR A 279 -2.79 8.15 5.51
N TYR A 280 -2.59 8.53 4.24
CA TYR A 280 -2.25 9.91 3.87
C TYR A 280 -3.29 10.96 4.29
N PRO A 281 -4.61 10.68 4.41
CA PRO A 281 -5.58 11.66 4.90
C PRO A 281 -5.26 12.20 6.31
N ALA A 282 -4.52 11.42 7.11
CA ALA A 282 -4.08 11.82 8.44
C ALA A 282 -2.76 12.63 8.44
N LEU A 283 -2.08 12.76 7.30
CA LEU A 283 -0.81 13.48 7.20
C LEU A 283 -1.05 14.98 7.00
N ARG A 284 -0.17 15.78 7.62
CA ARG A 284 -0.22 17.25 7.59
C ARG A 284 1.18 17.78 7.35
N ASN A 285 1.36 18.51 6.25
CA ASN A 285 2.62 19.20 5.95
C ASN A 285 2.95 20.21 7.07
N GLY A 286 4.20 20.25 7.50
CA GLY A 286 4.67 21.07 8.62
C GLY A 286 4.43 20.45 9.99
N GLU A 287 3.61 19.39 10.10
CA GLU A 287 3.34 18.69 11.36
C GLU A 287 3.92 17.26 11.34
N THR A 288 3.51 16.42 10.39
CA THR A 288 3.97 15.02 10.34
C THR A 288 5.22 14.85 9.47
N HIS A 289 5.41 15.72 8.50
CA HIS A 289 6.51 15.72 7.54
C HIS A 289 6.70 17.13 6.96
N LEU A 290 7.80 17.34 6.25
CA LEU A 290 7.96 18.47 5.34
C LEU A 290 7.68 18.03 3.90
N GLY A 291 6.67 18.59 3.28
CA GLY A 291 6.36 18.45 1.87
C GLY A 291 7.40 19.21 1.05
N VAL A 292 8.06 18.52 0.13
CA VAL A 292 9.18 19.07 -0.65
C VAL A 292 9.04 18.77 -2.14
N ASP A 293 9.67 19.59 -2.97
CA ASP A 293 9.77 19.41 -4.41
C ASP A 293 11.12 19.97 -4.90
N ARG A 294 11.26 20.11 -6.21
CA ARG A 294 12.49 20.63 -6.83
C ARG A 294 12.86 22.03 -6.32
N GLY A 295 11.88 22.89 -6.03
CA GLY A 295 12.13 24.27 -5.60
C GLY A 295 12.40 24.41 -4.10
N SER A 296 11.95 23.45 -3.29
CA SER A 296 11.92 23.58 -1.82
C SER A 296 12.86 22.64 -1.08
N LEU A 297 13.33 21.55 -1.70
CA LEU A 297 14.11 20.49 -1.03
C LEU A 297 15.36 21.03 -0.30
N ALA A 298 16.16 21.88 -0.94
CA ALA A 298 17.38 22.43 -0.35
C ALA A 298 17.09 23.33 0.86
N ALA A 299 16.07 24.18 0.76
CA ALA A 299 15.66 25.07 1.85
C ALA A 299 15.09 24.30 3.04
N ALA A 300 14.31 23.24 2.79
CA ALA A 300 13.78 22.36 3.83
C ALA A 300 14.92 21.63 4.56
N ALA A 301 15.89 21.07 3.84
CA ALA A 301 17.06 20.42 4.45
C ALA A 301 17.90 21.39 5.29
N ALA A 302 18.17 22.59 4.78
CA ALA A 302 18.88 23.63 5.53
C ALA A 302 18.12 24.06 6.80
N THR A 303 16.79 24.06 6.76
CA THR A 303 15.94 24.35 7.93
C THR A 303 16.12 23.29 9.01
N LEU A 304 16.08 22.01 8.65
CA LEU A 304 16.27 20.91 9.60
C LEU A 304 17.65 20.89 10.26
N VAL A 305 18.70 21.27 9.51
CA VAL A 305 20.06 21.36 10.05
C VAL A 305 20.20 22.52 11.05
N ARG A 306 19.49 23.64 10.83
CA ARG A 306 19.60 24.85 11.67
C ARG A 306 18.64 24.85 12.87
N ASP A 307 17.48 24.23 12.73
CA ASP A 307 16.41 24.29 13.73
C ASP A 307 16.17 22.91 14.34
N ALA A 308 16.83 22.67 15.47
CA ALA A 308 16.68 21.44 16.25
C ALA A 308 15.25 21.24 16.78
N THR A 309 14.49 22.31 16.99
CA THR A 309 13.11 22.23 17.50
C THR A 309 12.18 21.67 16.43
N ILE A 310 12.27 22.19 15.20
CA ILE A 310 11.51 21.66 14.06
C ILE A 310 11.87 20.19 13.83
N LEU A 311 13.17 19.87 13.82
CA LEU A 311 13.66 18.51 13.63
C LEU A 311 13.13 17.53 14.70
N GLN A 312 13.20 17.90 15.98
CA GLN A 312 12.69 17.09 17.08
C GLN A 312 11.17 16.90 17.02
N ASN A 313 10.42 17.96 16.69
CA ASN A 313 8.98 17.91 16.56
C ASN A 313 8.54 16.97 15.43
N LEU A 314 9.13 17.11 14.24
CA LEU A 314 8.84 16.25 13.09
C LEU A 314 9.19 14.78 13.37
N ARG A 315 10.34 14.52 14.02
CA ARG A 315 10.71 13.17 14.46
C ARG A 315 9.64 12.57 15.38
N ALA A 316 9.24 13.30 16.43
CA ALA A 316 8.26 12.80 17.38
C ALA A 316 6.90 12.53 16.69
N ARG A 317 6.53 13.36 15.71
CA ARG A 317 5.31 13.19 14.92
C ARG A 317 5.39 12.02 13.94
N ALA A 318 6.53 11.81 13.30
CA ALA A 318 6.77 10.64 12.44
C ALA A 318 6.59 9.32 13.21
N THR A 319 7.14 9.23 14.43
CA THR A 319 6.93 8.06 15.31
C THR A 319 5.46 7.88 15.68
N ARG A 320 4.71 8.96 15.90
CA ARG A 320 3.26 8.88 16.15
C ARG A 320 2.47 8.41 14.92
N VAL A 321 2.86 8.80 13.70
CA VAL A 321 2.25 8.27 12.46
C VAL A 321 2.40 6.75 12.43
N PHE A 322 3.61 6.24 12.70
CA PHE A 322 3.82 4.79 12.80
C PHE A 322 2.91 4.16 13.87
N GLY A 323 2.96 4.66 15.11
CA GLY A 323 2.19 4.09 16.22
C GLY A 323 0.67 4.24 16.09
N SER A 324 0.18 5.13 15.23
CA SER A 324 -1.26 5.36 15.04
C SER A 324 -1.84 4.59 13.86
N PHE A 325 -1.07 4.42 12.78
CA PHE A 325 -1.58 3.87 11.52
C PHE A 325 -0.82 2.63 11.06
N LEU A 326 0.49 2.56 11.31
CA LEU A 326 1.32 1.52 10.70
C LEU A 326 1.69 0.40 11.65
N CYS A 327 1.38 0.45 12.94
CA CYS A 327 1.58 -0.68 13.85
C CYS A 327 0.73 -1.90 13.42
N GLY A 328 1.11 -3.13 13.81
CA GLY A 328 0.40 -4.36 13.43
C GLY A 328 -1.09 -4.32 13.80
N LYS A 329 -1.42 -3.91 15.03
CA LYS A 329 -2.80 -3.69 15.47
C LYS A 329 -3.52 -2.56 14.73
N CYS A 330 -2.76 -1.57 14.26
CA CYS A 330 -3.28 -0.42 13.51
C CYS A 330 -3.67 -0.85 12.09
N LEU A 331 -2.84 -1.69 11.46
CA LEU A 331 -3.12 -2.32 10.17
C LEU A 331 -4.37 -3.20 10.27
N GLU A 332 -4.44 -4.06 11.28
CA GLU A 332 -5.59 -4.92 11.57
C GLU A 332 -6.89 -4.11 11.79
N ARG A 333 -6.80 -2.99 12.52
CA ARG A 333 -7.93 -2.07 12.70
C ARG A 333 -8.42 -1.50 11.37
N TYR A 334 -7.52 -1.02 10.51
CA TYR A 334 -7.92 -0.50 9.20
C TYR A 334 -8.59 -1.58 8.35
N TRP A 335 -8.05 -2.80 8.36
CA TRP A 335 -8.64 -3.94 7.64
C TRP A 335 -10.03 -4.29 8.17
N SER A 336 -10.24 -4.23 9.48
CA SER A 336 -11.55 -4.42 10.08
C SER A 336 -12.54 -3.35 9.61
N ASP A 337 -12.16 -2.07 9.68
CA ASP A 337 -12.98 -0.94 9.20
C ASP A 337 -13.29 -1.08 7.69
N LEU A 338 -12.32 -1.52 6.88
CA LEU A 338 -12.46 -1.75 5.44
C LEU A 338 -13.45 -2.88 5.15
N VAL A 339 -13.27 -4.03 5.78
CA VAL A 339 -14.12 -5.20 5.57
C VAL A 339 -15.55 -4.91 6.01
N GLU A 340 -15.73 -4.23 7.15
CA GLU A 340 -17.06 -3.79 7.60
C GLU A 340 -17.72 -2.86 6.58
N ALA A 341 -16.98 -1.86 6.07
CA ALA A 341 -17.49 -0.93 5.06
C ALA A 341 -17.85 -1.62 3.74
N LEU A 342 -17.02 -2.57 3.28
CA LEU A 342 -17.33 -3.36 2.08
C LEU A 342 -18.57 -4.23 2.29
N ARG A 343 -18.65 -4.94 3.42
CA ARG A 343 -19.82 -5.78 3.74
C ARG A 343 -21.10 -4.96 3.81
N ALA A 344 -21.07 -3.80 4.45
CA ALA A 344 -22.23 -2.92 4.56
C ALA A 344 -22.66 -2.37 3.19
N HIS A 345 -21.71 -1.95 2.35
CA HIS A 345 -22.00 -1.32 1.06
C HIS A 345 -22.47 -2.32 0.00
N PHE A 346 -21.85 -3.50 -0.07
CA PHE A 346 -22.16 -4.54 -1.05
C PHE A 346 -23.11 -5.62 -0.52
N ARG A 347 -23.55 -5.49 0.75
CA ARG A 347 -24.46 -6.43 1.42
C ARG A 347 -23.98 -7.87 1.37
N PHE A 348 -22.67 -8.08 1.52
CA PHE A 348 -22.07 -9.41 1.49
C PHE A 348 -22.54 -10.30 2.64
N ASP A 349 -23.07 -9.72 3.72
CA ASP A 349 -23.78 -10.45 4.77
C ASP A 349 -24.97 -11.27 4.23
N LEU A 350 -25.66 -10.79 3.19
CA LEU A 350 -26.84 -11.46 2.63
C LEU A 350 -26.51 -12.68 1.76
N VAL A 351 -25.24 -12.86 1.39
CA VAL A 351 -24.82 -13.89 0.42
C VAL A 351 -23.65 -14.76 0.90
N LEU A 352 -22.69 -14.20 1.65
CA LEU A 352 -21.51 -14.96 2.11
C LEU A 352 -21.73 -15.59 3.49
N ASP A 353 -22.72 -15.15 4.26
CA ASP A 353 -23.03 -15.70 5.58
C ASP A 353 -24.18 -16.72 5.55
N ASP A 354 -24.75 -16.97 4.36
CA ASP A 354 -25.77 -17.98 4.09
C ASP A 354 -25.20 -19.01 3.11
N ASP A 355 -24.90 -20.22 3.61
CA ASP A 355 -24.33 -21.32 2.84
C ASP A 355 -25.17 -21.68 1.60
N ALA A 356 -26.50 -21.51 1.64
CA ALA A 356 -27.36 -21.77 0.48
C ALA A 356 -27.20 -20.69 -0.60
N GLN A 357 -27.03 -19.43 -0.20
CA GLN A 357 -26.76 -18.34 -1.15
C GLN A 357 -25.37 -18.48 -1.76
N LEU A 358 -24.36 -18.81 -0.95
CA LEU A 358 -23.02 -19.06 -1.43
C LEU A 358 -22.98 -20.28 -2.37
N LYS A 359 -23.70 -21.37 -2.07
CA LYS A 359 -23.84 -22.52 -2.99
C LYS A 359 -24.34 -22.06 -4.36
N ASN A 360 -25.40 -21.24 -4.40
CA ASN A 360 -25.97 -20.73 -5.65
C ASN A 360 -25.00 -19.83 -6.45
N LEU A 361 -24.05 -19.19 -5.78
CA LEU A 361 -22.99 -18.41 -6.42
C LEU A 361 -21.89 -19.27 -7.04
N LEU A 362 -21.75 -20.53 -6.61
CA LEU A 362 -20.72 -21.46 -7.08
C LEU A 362 -21.17 -22.30 -8.28
N VAL A 363 -22.44 -22.21 -8.71
CA VAL A 363 -22.96 -22.92 -9.88
C VAL A 363 -22.18 -22.52 -11.13
N GLY A 364 -21.64 -23.50 -11.87
CA GLY A 364 -20.81 -23.29 -13.05
C GLY A 364 -19.37 -22.83 -12.76
N LEU A 365 -18.95 -22.84 -11.48
CA LEU A 365 -17.54 -22.67 -11.12
C LEU A 365 -16.81 -24.01 -11.22
N ASP A 366 -15.57 -23.96 -11.70
CA ASP A 366 -14.66 -25.10 -11.61
C ASP A 366 -14.11 -25.18 -10.18
N CYS A 367 -14.63 -26.11 -9.38
CA CYS A 367 -14.20 -26.28 -7.99
C CYS A 367 -12.70 -26.63 -7.89
N ASP A 368 -12.11 -27.24 -8.92
CA ASP A 368 -10.69 -27.61 -8.94
C ASP A 368 -9.80 -26.42 -9.31
N ASP A 369 -10.38 -25.27 -9.69
CA ASP A 369 -9.66 -23.99 -9.80
C ASP A 369 -9.56 -23.28 -8.45
N LEU A 370 -10.38 -23.62 -7.44
CA LEU A 370 -10.29 -22.99 -6.13
C LEU A 370 -9.09 -23.47 -5.32
N ARG A 371 -8.40 -22.55 -4.66
CA ARG A 371 -7.30 -22.83 -3.74
C ARG A 371 -7.58 -22.21 -2.39
N SER A 372 -7.30 -22.95 -1.32
CA SER A 372 -7.14 -22.36 0.00
C SER A 372 -5.74 -21.80 0.12
N ILE A 373 -5.62 -20.71 0.87
CA ILE A 373 -4.37 -20.00 1.06
C ILE A 373 -4.02 -20.08 2.54
N ASP A 374 -2.87 -20.69 2.82
CA ASP A 374 -2.35 -20.85 4.17
C ASP A 374 -0.98 -20.18 4.28
N LEU A 375 -0.57 -19.85 5.51
CA LEU A 375 0.79 -19.38 5.76
C LEU A 375 1.78 -20.54 5.52
N GLY A 376 2.82 -20.28 4.73
CA GLY A 376 3.90 -21.24 4.55
C GLY A 376 4.80 -21.36 5.78
N ASN A 377 5.50 -22.48 5.92
CA ASN A 377 6.47 -22.70 6.99
C ASN A 377 7.80 -22.02 6.64
N TRP A 378 8.01 -20.77 7.09
CA TRP A 378 9.26 -20.04 6.82
C TRP A 378 9.66 -19.12 7.96
N SER A 379 10.93 -19.20 8.35
CA SER A 379 11.60 -18.27 9.26
C SER A 379 12.07 -17.02 8.48
N SER A 380 11.42 -15.89 8.70
CA SER A 380 11.65 -14.55 8.10
C SER A 380 11.27 -14.40 6.62
N PHE A 381 10.18 -13.68 6.35
CA PHE A 381 9.76 -13.32 4.99
C PHE A 381 10.53 -12.13 4.41
N TYR A 382 11.18 -11.36 5.28
CA TYR A 382 11.88 -10.15 4.91
C TYR A 382 13.34 -10.20 5.32
N ASP A 383 14.21 -10.10 4.33
CA ASP A 383 15.63 -9.84 4.49
C ASP A 383 15.92 -8.42 4.03
N ASP A 384 16.34 -7.56 4.95
CA ASP A 384 16.67 -6.16 4.68
C ASP A 384 18.10 -5.98 4.16
N THR A 385 18.88 -7.07 4.05
CA THR A 385 20.27 -7.07 3.55
C THR A 385 20.36 -7.16 2.03
N HIS A 386 19.28 -7.55 1.35
CA HIS A 386 19.21 -7.66 -0.10
C HIS A 386 18.46 -6.48 -0.74
N ALA A 387 18.94 -6.01 -1.89
CA ALA A 387 18.27 -4.98 -2.69
C ALA A 387 16.89 -5.43 -3.22
N THR A 388 16.65 -6.74 -3.21
CA THR A 388 15.38 -7.39 -3.51
C THR A 388 14.97 -8.24 -2.32
N PRO A 389 13.78 -8.02 -1.72
CA PRO A 389 13.19 -8.98 -0.78
C PRO A 389 13.18 -10.36 -1.45
N HIS A 390 13.56 -11.39 -0.71
CA HIS A 390 13.65 -12.76 -1.23
C HIS A 390 12.44 -13.17 -2.06
N THR A 391 12.66 -14.09 -2.98
CA THR A 391 11.65 -14.74 -3.83
C THR A 391 10.65 -15.59 -3.06
N GLY A 392 10.67 -15.56 -1.73
CA GLY A 392 9.80 -16.34 -0.87
C GLY A 392 8.32 -16.13 -1.22
N HIS A 393 7.60 -17.23 -1.35
CA HIS A 393 6.16 -17.23 -1.42
C HIS A 393 5.66 -17.43 0.03
N PRO A 394 5.24 -16.36 0.73
CA PRO A 394 4.86 -16.45 2.14
C PRO A 394 3.61 -17.28 2.39
N CYS A 395 2.90 -17.64 1.33
CA CYS A 395 1.70 -18.43 1.36
C CYS A 395 1.86 -19.68 0.52
N VAL A 396 1.19 -20.74 0.95
CA VAL A 396 0.99 -21.99 0.20
C VAL A 396 -0.43 -21.97 -0.36
N TYR A 397 -0.58 -22.46 -1.59
CA TYR A 397 -1.87 -22.62 -2.24
C TYR A 397 -2.20 -24.11 -2.26
N SER A 398 -3.16 -24.50 -1.44
CA SER A 398 -3.54 -25.91 -1.29
C SER A 398 -4.74 -26.20 -2.19
N ARG A 399 -4.75 -27.39 -2.81
CA ARG A 399 -5.98 -27.92 -3.40
C ARG A 399 -6.99 -28.14 -2.29
N LEU A 400 -8.25 -27.90 -2.61
CA LEU A 400 -9.34 -28.20 -1.69
C LEU A 400 -9.70 -29.68 -1.77
N ASP A 401 -10.26 -30.20 -0.69
CA ASP A 401 -10.82 -31.54 -0.60
C ASP A 401 -12.23 -31.48 0.03
N ASP A 402 -12.89 -32.63 0.15
CA ASP A 402 -14.26 -32.72 0.67
C ASP A 402 -14.41 -32.28 2.13
N THR A 403 -13.31 -32.08 2.86
CA THR A 403 -13.35 -31.53 4.22
C THR A 403 -13.35 -30.00 4.25
N ASP A 404 -13.00 -29.33 3.14
CA ASP A 404 -13.04 -27.89 3.05
C ASP A 404 -14.48 -27.38 2.82
N PRO A 405 -14.99 -26.46 3.66
CA PRO A 405 -16.38 -26.05 3.61
C PRO A 405 -16.77 -25.34 2.31
N LEU A 406 -15.85 -24.65 1.63
CA LEU A 406 -16.15 -24.00 0.36
C LEU A 406 -16.20 -25.03 -0.77
N TYR A 407 -15.31 -26.02 -0.74
CA TYR A 407 -15.29 -27.08 -1.75
C TYR A 407 -16.52 -27.97 -1.68
N ALA A 408 -16.93 -28.37 -0.48
CA ALA A 408 -18.16 -29.12 -0.27
C ALA A 408 -19.39 -28.39 -0.85
N LEU A 409 -19.49 -27.07 -0.63
CA LEU A 409 -20.54 -26.24 -1.23
C LEU A 409 -20.45 -26.18 -2.76
N CYS A 410 -19.25 -26.00 -3.30
CA CYS A 410 -19.03 -25.93 -4.74
C CYS A 410 -19.41 -27.25 -5.43
N ARG A 411 -19.00 -28.39 -4.88
CA ARG A 411 -19.35 -29.73 -5.40
C ARG A 411 -20.85 -29.99 -5.33
N ALA A 412 -21.50 -29.61 -4.23
CA ALA A 412 -22.95 -29.68 -4.13
C ALA A 412 -23.66 -28.81 -5.19
N ALA A 413 -23.12 -27.62 -5.50
CA ALA A 413 -23.68 -26.76 -6.54
C ALA A 413 -23.57 -27.38 -7.95
N GLN A 414 -22.47 -28.09 -8.23
CA GLN A 414 -22.29 -28.81 -9.50
C GLN A 414 -23.30 -29.95 -9.67
N LEU A 415 -23.67 -30.65 -8.59
CA LEU A 415 -24.66 -31.74 -8.65
C LEU A 415 -26.08 -31.21 -8.95
N ASP A 416 -26.48 -30.10 -8.32
CA ASP A 416 -27.79 -29.47 -8.56
C ASP A 416 -27.95 -28.98 -10.02
N ASP A 417 -26.86 -28.49 -10.63
CA ASP A 417 -26.87 -27.99 -12.01
C ASP A 417 -27.08 -29.12 -13.04
N VAL A 418 -26.39 -30.26 -12.84
CA VAL A 418 -26.55 -31.45 -13.70
C VAL A 418 -28.00 -31.93 -13.67
N THR A 419 -28.59 -32.09 -12.47
CA THR A 419 -29.98 -32.57 -12.34
C THR A 419 -31.00 -31.63 -13.02
N SER A 420 -30.79 -30.31 -12.95
CA SER A 420 -31.67 -29.33 -13.60
C SER A 420 -31.56 -29.38 -15.13
N SER A 421 -30.35 -29.60 -15.64
CA SER A 421 -30.08 -29.73 -17.08
C SER A 421 -30.63 -31.03 -17.68
N GLU A 422 -30.53 -32.15 -16.94
CA GLU A 422 -31.06 -33.47 -17.34
C GLU A 422 -32.59 -33.49 -17.30
N ILE A 423 -33.21 -32.87 -16.31
CA ILE A 423 -34.68 -32.73 -16.27
C ILE A 423 -35.15 -31.87 -17.46
N SER A 424 -34.45 -30.79 -17.78
CA SER A 424 -34.81 -29.92 -18.91
C SER A 424 -34.64 -30.59 -20.28
N SER A 425 -33.74 -31.58 -20.40
CA SER A 425 -33.55 -32.36 -21.63
C SER A 425 -34.52 -33.53 -21.76
N ILE A 426 -35.06 -34.05 -20.65
CA ILE A 426 -36.12 -35.08 -20.64
C ILE A 426 -37.50 -34.48 -20.91
N VAL A 427 -37.71 -33.20 -20.56
CA VAL A 427 -38.99 -32.49 -20.75
C VAL A 427 -39.12 -31.82 -22.13
N ARG A 428 -38.07 -31.85 -22.96
CA ARG A 428 -38.11 -31.45 -24.38
C ARG A 428 -38.20 -32.68 -25.28
#